data_AF-A0A9Q2CYN0-F1
#
_entry.id   AF-A0A9Q2CYN0-F1
#
_cell.length_a   1.000
_cell.length_b   1.000
_cell.length_c   1.000
_cell.angle_alpha   90.00
_cell.angle_beta   90.00
_cell.angle_gamma   90.00
#
_symmetry.space_group_name_H-M   'P 1'
#
loop_
_entity.id
_entity.type
_entity.pdbx_description
1 polymer ?
#
loop_
_entity_poly.entity_id
_entity_poly.type
_entity_poly.pdbx_seq_one_letter_code
_entity_poly.pdbx_strand_id
1 'polypeptide(L)'
;MKHIDFRHFSSKLTHKHNIGLKWFRSMNNKNGEFFYQHVPNIDEKVSLFSAEAGLYKPKDSDYILSIKETTGKKRTHTHEHIPLLKLDDGSSIYLYHHELNEELNAVERAMKRNIEEEVPIGIAIEVESPDSRLRYDYKIGFVYGWYKNYYVIHCVNDDLNIEDDLSDKKLSSIFDRVKKK
;
A
#
# COMPACT_ATOMS: atom_id res chain seq x y z
N MET A 1 0.60 6.99 18.76
CA MET A 1 -0.30 7.47 17.70
C MET A 1 0.55 8.06 16.60
N LYS A 2 0.45 7.51 15.38
CA LYS A 2 1.16 7.96 14.19
C LYS A 2 0.15 8.53 13.20
N HIS A 3 0.51 9.61 12.50
CA HIS A 3 -0.37 10.31 11.57
C HIS A 3 0.38 10.58 10.26
N ILE A 4 -0.31 10.49 9.11
CA ILE A 4 0.30 10.92 7.84
C ILE A 4 0.25 12.44 7.73
N ASP A 5 1.32 13.12 8.14
CA ASP A 5 1.56 14.53 7.78
C ASP A 5 2.32 14.65 6.46
N PHE A 6 1.60 14.95 5.39
CA PHE A 6 2.17 15.11 4.05
C PHE A 6 3.23 16.21 3.94
N ARG A 7 3.27 17.18 4.86
CA ARG A 7 4.32 18.21 4.86
C ARG A 7 5.67 17.61 5.20
N HIS A 8 5.71 16.56 6.02
CA HIS A 8 6.92 15.94 6.53
C HIS A 8 7.85 15.42 5.42
N PHE A 9 7.26 14.79 4.39
CA PHE A 9 8.03 14.17 3.30
C PHE A 9 7.95 14.94 1.97
N SER A 10 7.08 15.96 1.87
CA SER A 10 6.83 16.67 0.61
C SER A 10 8.08 17.24 -0.08
N SER A 11 9.08 17.68 0.68
CA SER A 11 10.35 18.23 0.17
C SER A 11 11.29 17.19 -0.42
N LYS A 12 11.08 15.91 -0.11
CA LYS A 12 11.90 14.78 -0.59
C LYS A 12 11.29 14.10 -1.81
N LEU A 13 9.98 14.24 -1.97
CA LEU A 13 9.22 13.60 -3.04
C LEU A 13 9.21 14.47 -4.29
N THR A 14 9.26 13.81 -5.45
CA THR A 14 9.00 14.49 -6.72
C THR A 14 7.57 15.03 -6.77
N HIS A 15 7.34 16.02 -7.63
CA HIS A 15 6.01 16.60 -7.84
C HIS A 15 4.94 15.53 -8.13
N LYS A 16 5.24 14.61 -9.06
CA LYS A 16 4.33 13.51 -9.43
C LYS A 16 4.06 12.55 -8.29
N HIS A 17 5.08 12.20 -7.50
CA HIS A 17 4.91 11.32 -6.34
C HIS A 17 3.99 11.98 -5.31
N ASN A 18 4.20 13.27 -5.01
CA ASN A 18 3.33 14.04 -4.13
C ASN A 18 1.87 14.07 -4.61
N ILE A 19 1.64 14.25 -5.91
CA ILE A 19 0.28 14.18 -6.48
C ILE A 19 -0.33 12.79 -6.27
N GLY A 20 0.43 11.73 -6.55
CA GLY A 20 -0.02 10.35 -6.36
C GLY A 20 -0.45 10.05 -4.91
N LEU A 21 0.37 10.41 -3.92
CA LEU A 21 0.02 10.17 -2.52
C LEU A 21 -1.18 11.01 -2.06
N LYS A 22 -1.33 12.25 -2.56
CA LYS A 22 -2.53 13.06 -2.32
C LYS A 22 -3.79 12.41 -2.90
N TRP A 23 -3.67 11.77 -4.05
CA TRP A 23 -4.77 11.01 -4.62
C TRP A 23 -5.12 9.80 -3.75
N PHE A 24 -4.14 9.00 -3.31
CA PHE A 24 -4.39 7.87 -2.41
C PHE A 24 -5.01 8.30 -1.08
N ARG A 25 -4.59 9.44 -0.53
CA ARG A 25 -5.24 10.05 0.63
C ARG A 25 -6.74 10.29 0.39
N SER A 26 -7.10 10.86 -0.76
CA SER A 26 -8.50 11.14 -1.10
C SER A 26 -9.35 9.90 -1.37
N MET A 27 -8.68 8.76 -1.61
CA MET A 27 -9.29 7.47 -1.88
C MET A 27 -9.22 6.52 -0.68
N ASN A 28 -8.55 6.90 0.41
CA ASN A 28 -8.36 6.02 1.56
C ASN A 28 -9.71 5.52 2.07
N ASN A 29 -9.82 4.22 2.27
CA ASN A 29 -11.02 3.51 2.74
C ASN A 29 -12.26 3.61 1.84
N LYS A 30 -12.12 4.15 0.61
CA LYS A 30 -13.15 3.98 -0.42
C LYS A 30 -13.06 2.57 -0.99
N ASN A 31 -14.16 1.84 -0.87
CA ASN A 31 -14.24 0.43 -1.22
C ASN A 31 -15.09 0.25 -2.48
N GLY A 32 -14.73 -0.71 -3.32
CA GLY A 32 -15.48 -1.01 -4.55
C GLY A 32 -15.39 0.09 -5.63
N GLU A 33 -14.31 0.85 -5.66
CA GLU A 33 -14.08 1.93 -6.62
C GLU A 33 -13.59 1.42 -7.97
N PHE A 34 -13.74 2.20 -9.03
CA PHE A 34 -13.14 1.84 -10.32
C PHE A 34 -11.62 1.84 -10.26
N PHE A 35 -10.97 1.06 -11.13
CA PHE A 35 -9.53 1.10 -11.26
C PHE A 35 -9.04 2.37 -11.96
N TYR A 36 -8.07 3.06 -11.34
CA TYR A 36 -7.40 4.23 -11.91
C TYR A 36 -5.90 3.95 -12.13
N GLN A 37 -5.49 3.80 -13.40
CA GLN A 37 -4.05 3.67 -13.74
C GLN A 37 -3.28 4.99 -13.55
N HIS A 38 -3.99 6.12 -13.68
CA HIS A 38 -3.45 7.47 -13.57
C HIS A 38 -4.38 8.31 -12.69
N VAL A 39 -3.85 9.38 -12.09
CA VAL A 39 -4.65 10.35 -11.36
C VAL A 39 -5.66 10.99 -12.33
N PRO A 40 -6.97 10.91 -12.06
CA PRO A 40 -7.99 11.50 -12.93
C PRO A 40 -8.06 13.03 -12.74
N ASN A 41 -8.58 13.73 -13.75
CA ASN A 41 -8.93 15.15 -13.69
C ASN A 41 -7.77 16.10 -13.35
N ILE A 42 -6.57 15.79 -13.84
CA ILE A 42 -5.40 16.68 -13.79
C ILE A 42 -4.77 16.77 -15.18
N ASP A 43 -4.13 17.90 -15.48
CA ASP A 43 -3.53 18.14 -16.81
C ASP A 43 -2.26 17.29 -17.03
N GLU A 44 -1.56 16.92 -15.96
CA GLU A 44 -0.36 16.11 -16.02
C GLU A 44 -0.68 14.61 -15.90
N LYS A 45 -0.10 13.78 -16.77
CA LYS A 45 -0.23 12.33 -16.68
C LYS A 45 0.62 11.75 -15.54
N VAL A 46 0.01 11.64 -14.36
CA VAL A 46 0.61 10.99 -13.17
C VAL A 46 0.14 9.55 -13.08
N SER A 47 1.04 8.61 -13.35
CA SER A 47 0.76 7.17 -13.17
C SER A 47 0.71 6.81 -11.68
N LEU A 48 -0.27 5.97 -11.33
CA LEU A 48 -0.46 5.49 -9.96
C LEU A 48 0.05 4.07 -9.76
N PHE A 49 0.14 3.26 -10.82
CA PHE A 49 0.54 1.85 -10.75
C PHE A 49 1.41 1.47 -11.96
N SER A 50 2.04 0.30 -11.90
CA SER A 50 2.48 -0.48 -13.06
C SER A 50 1.27 -1.03 -13.82
N ALA A 51 1.48 -1.51 -15.05
CA ALA A 51 0.41 -2.20 -15.78
C ALA A 51 0.02 -3.52 -15.10
N GLU A 52 1.05 -4.28 -14.69
CA GLU A 52 0.93 -5.55 -13.98
C GLU A 52 0.71 -5.36 -12.47
N ALA A 53 0.28 -6.42 -11.79
CA ALA A 53 0.17 -6.44 -10.34
C ALA A 53 1.54 -6.30 -9.67
N GLY A 54 1.56 -5.73 -8.46
CA GLY A 54 2.76 -5.56 -7.66
C GLY A 54 3.13 -4.10 -7.36
N LEU A 55 4.41 -3.89 -7.09
CA LEU A 55 4.97 -2.62 -6.62
C LEU A 55 5.19 -1.65 -7.77
N TYR A 56 4.80 -0.39 -7.58
CA TYR A 56 5.07 0.69 -8.50
C TYR A 56 6.02 1.74 -7.92
N LYS A 57 7.17 1.89 -8.57
CA LYS A 57 8.16 2.94 -8.32
C LYS A 57 8.18 3.90 -9.52
N PRO A 58 7.81 5.19 -9.35
CA PRO A 58 8.03 6.17 -10.41
C PRO A 58 9.53 6.26 -10.78
N LYS A 59 9.84 6.44 -12.06
CA LYS A 59 11.22 6.42 -12.58
C LYS A 59 12.16 7.36 -11.82
N ASP A 60 11.69 8.57 -11.54
CA ASP A 60 12.47 9.64 -10.91
C ASP A 60 12.25 9.72 -9.38
N SER A 61 11.69 8.67 -8.78
CA SER A 61 11.41 8.58 -7.34
C SER A 61 12.34 7.57 -6.68
N ASP A 62 12.86 7.91 -5.51
CA ASP A 62 13.60 6.98 -4.64
C ASP A 62 12.68 6.06 -3.83
N TYR A 63 11.37 6.33 -3.82
CA TYR A 63 10.38 5.62 -3.02
C TYR A 63 9.37 4.88 -3.91
N ILE A 64 8.83 3.78 -3.37
CA ILE A 64 7.62 3.14 -3.88
C ILE A 64 6.44 4.08 -3.66
N LEU A 65 5.61 4.24 -4.70
CA LEU A 65 4.38 5.02 -4.62
C LEU A 65 3.20 4.13 -4.22
N SER A 66 3.10 2.92 -4.79
CA SER A 66 1.92 2.10 -4.58
C SER A 66 2.13 0.59 -4.78
N ILE A 67 1.10 -0.16 -4.38
CA ILE A 67 0.92 -1.59 -4.59
C ILE A 67 -0.42 -1.84 -5.26
N LYS A 68 -0.43 -2.68 -6.30
CA LYS A 68 -1.65 -3.23 -6.92
C LYS A 68 -1.75 -4.72 -6.65
N GLU A 69 -2.80 -5.13 -5.94
CA GLU A 69 -3.14 -6.53 -5.67
C GLU A 69 -4.35 -6.94 -6.49
N THR A 70 -4.29 -8.10 -7.14
CA THR A 70 -5.38 -8.63 -7.97
C THR A 70 -5.95 -9.91 -7.35
N THR A 71 -7.27 -9.99 -7.20
CA THR A 71 -7.98 -11.11 -6.57
C THR A 71 -8.78 -11.88 -7.61
N GLY A 72 -8.47 -13.17 -7.81
CA GLY A 72 -9.16 -14.04 -8.77
C GLY A 72 -8.17 -14.95 -9.50
N LYS A 73 -8.64 -15.89 -10.34
CA LYS A 73 -7.90 -16.99 -11.03
C LYS A 73 -6.50 -16.68 -11.62
N LYS A 74 -6.11 -15.40 -11.72
CA LYS A 74 -4.76 -14.90 -12.02
C LYS A 74 -3.88 -14.69 -10.78
N ARG A 75 -4.26 -15.25 -9.62
CA ARG A 75 -3.35 -15.38 -8.47
C ARG A 75 -2.10 -16.10 -8.94
N THR A 76 -0.94 -15.44 -8.85
CA THR A 76 0.35 -16.12 -8.86
C THR A 76 0.58 -16.90 -7.57
N HIS A 77 -0.18 -16.61 -6.50
CA HIS A 77 0.01 -17.23 -5.18
C HIS A 77 -1.29 -17.85 -4.64
N THR A 78 -1.29 -19.17 -4.55
CA THR A 78 -2.28 -20.01 -3.88
C THR A 78 -2.05 -19.97 -2.37
N HIS A 79 -2.49 -18.92 -1.68
CA HIS A 79 -2.57 -18.99 -0.22
C HIS A 79 -3.93 -18.48 0.27
N GLU A 80 -4.63 -19.39 0.94
CA GLU A 80 -5.78 -19.14 1.80
C GLU A 80 -5.33 -18.26 2.97
N HIS A 81 -5.14 -16.95 2.86
CA HIS A 81 -5.15 -16.08 4.05
C HIS A 81 -5.24 -14.59 3.72
N ILE A 82 -5.98 -13.94 4.61
CA ILE A 82 -6.43 -12.56 4.69
C ILE A 82 -5.28 -11.57 4.47
N PRO A 83 -5.20 -10.89 3.31
CA PRO A 83 -4.17 -9.89 3.07
C PRO A 83 -4.40 -8.61 3.89
N LEU A 84 -5.56 -8.45 4.52
CA LEU A 84 -5.97 -7.23 5.23
C LEU A 84 -6.63 -7.53 6.58
N LEU A 85 -5.91 -7.32 7.68
CA LEU A 85 -6.46 -7.40 9.04
C LEU A 85 -7.03 -6.04 9.46
N LYS A 86 -8.35 -5.94 9.59
CA LYS A 86 -9.01 -4.74 10.15
C LYS A 86 -8.81 -4.68 11.67
N LEU A 87 -8.48 -3.49 12.16
CA LEU A 87 -8.34 -3.17 13.58
C LEU A 87 -9.55 -2.36 14.07
N ASP A 88 -9.72 -2.25 15.38
CA ASP A 88 -10.90 -1.63 16.01
C ASP A 88 -10.92 -0.10 15.84
N ASP A 89 -9.75 0.52 15.63
CA ASP A 89 -9.58 1.96 15.37
C ASP A 89 -9.85 2.37 13.91
N GLY A 90 -10.35 1.42 13.09
CA GLY A 90 -10.61 1.61 11.66
C GLY A 90 -9.37 1.54 10.77
N SER A 91 -8.17 1.44 11.35
CA SER A 91 -6.95 1.18 10.60
C SER A 91 -6.88 -0.30 10.18
N SER A 92 -5.91 -0.66 9.36
CA SER A 92 -5.74 -2.06 8.94
C SER A 92 -4.30 -2.43 8.68
N ILE A 93 -3.97 -3.71 8.83
CA ILE A 93 -2.67 -4.24 8.48
C ILE A 93 -2.80 -4.99 7.16
N TYR A 94 -2.11 -4.49 6.14
CA TYR A 94 -1.98 -5.12 4.84
C TYR A 94 -0.67 -5.91 4.76
N LEU A 95 -0.76 -7.18 4.37
CA LEU A 95 0.36 -8.09 4.22
C LEU A 95 0.60 -8.33 2.73
N TYR A 96 1.60 -7.63 2.17
CA TYR A 96 1.95 -7.78 0.76
C TYR A 96 3.02 -8.86 0.58
N HIS A 97 2.67 -9.93 -0.14
CA HIS A 97 3.64 -10.96 -0.52
C HIS A 97 4.44 -10.50 -1.73
N HIS A 98 5.76 -10.64 -1.67
CA HIS A 98 6.64 -10.31 -2.79
C HIS A 98 7.59 -11.48 -3.06
N GLU A 99 7.56 -12.04 -4.28
CA GLU A 99 8.55 -13.03 -4.67
C GLU A 99 9.86 -12.35 -5.04
N LEU A 100 10.93 -12.79 -4.37
CA LEU A 100 12.26 -12.23 -4.55
C LEU A 100 12.88 -12.73 -5.89
N ASN A 101 13.17 -11.84 -6.87
CA ASN A 101 13.89 -12.14 -8.12
C ASN A 101 15.13 -11.22 -8.37
N GLU A 102 16.03 -11.51 -9.31
CA GLU A 102 17.30 -10.75 -9.43
C GLU A 102 17.16 -9.23 -9.78
N GLU A 103 15.99 -8.76 -10.26
CA GLU A 103 15.71 -7.33 -10.49
C GLU A 103 15.39 -6.54 -9.19
N LEU A 104 15.30 -7.25 -8.06
CA LEU A 104 14.94 -6.77 -6.72
C LEU A 104 15.68 -5.55 -6.20
N ASN A 105 16.93 -5.37 -6.60
CA ASN A 105 17.83 -4.41 -5.98
C ASN A 105 17.27 -2.97 -5.94
N ALA A 106 16.55 -2.53 -6.98
CA ALA A 106 15.98 -1.19 -7.01
C ALA A 106 14.69 -1.04 -6.19
N VAL A 107 13.84 -2.07 -6.21
CA VAL A 107 12.54 -2.10 -5.53
C VAL A 107 12.72 -2.28 -4.03
N GLU A 108 13.62 -3.19 -3.62
CA GLU A 108 13.98 -3.38 -2.21
C GLU A 108 14.62 -2.13 -1.61
N ARG A 109 15.53 -1.47 -2.35
CA ARG A 109 16.10 -0.18 -1.90
C ARG A 109 15.02 0.88 -1.72
N ALA A 110 14.05 0.94 -2.62
CA ALA A 110 12.96 1.89 -2.51
C ALA A 110 12.04 1.58 -1.31
N MET A 111 11.66 0.31 -1.11
CA MET A 111 10.90 -0.13 0.07
C MET A 111 11.64 0.18 1.36
N LYS A 112 12.95 -0.06 1.41
CA LYS A 112 13.79 0.29 2.55
C LYS A 112 13.75 1.79 2.84
N ARG A 113 13.81 2.64 1.82
CA ARG A 113 13.65 4.10 1.97
C ARG A 113 12.24 4.49 2.45
N ASN A 114 11.19 3.84 1.97
CA ASN A 114 9.83 4.06 2.50
C ASN A 114 9.76 3.76 4.01
N ILE A 115 10.44 2.72 4.48
CA ILE A 115 10.51 2.36 5.91
C ILE A 115 11.34 3.39 6.69
N GLU A 116 12.60 3.61 6.28
CA GLU A 116 13.57 4.44 7.01
C GLU A 116 13.14 5.92 7.11
N GLU A 117 12.50 6.42 6.06
CA GLU A 117 12.07 7.82 5.97
C GLU A 117 10.57 8.00 6.18
N GLU A 118 9.88 6.93 6.56
CA GLU A 118 8.44 6.91 6.86
C GLU A 118 7.60 7.53 5.74
N VAL A 119 7.95 7.25 4.48
CA VAL A 119 7.16 7.68 3.33
C VAL A 119 6.03 6.68 3.10
N PRO A 120 4.75 7.09 3.15
CA PRO A 120 3.63 6.18 3.00
C PRO A 120 3.51 5.68 1.56
N ILE A 121 2.78 4.58 1.38
CA ILE A 121 2.46 4.00 0.09
C ILE A 121 0.95 3.86 -0.08
N GLY A 122 0.49 4.01 -1.32
CA GLY A 122 -0.87 3.69 -1.72
C GLY A 122 -1.06 2.20 -1.98
N ILE A 123 -2.26 1.68 -1.77
CA ILE A 123 -2.59 0.29 -2.05
C ILE A 123 -3.94 0.24 -2.77
N ALA A 124 -4.05 -0.61 -3.79
CA ALA A 124 -5.30 -0.98 -4.43
C ALA A 124 -5.46 -2.50 -4.35
N ILE A 125 -6.52 -2.94 -3.67
CA ILE A 125 -6.85 -4.36 -3.52
C ILE A 125 -8.07 -4.64 -4.38
N GLU A 126 -7.93 -5.48 -5.40
CA GLU A 126 -9.08 -5.88 -6.22
C GLU A 126 -10.12 -6.56 -5.34
N VAL A 127 -11.39 -6.31 -5.63
CA VAL A 127 -12.52 -6.95 -4.97
C VAL A 127 -13.47 -7.50 -6.02
N GLU A 128 -14.13 -8.62 -5.69
CA GLU A 128 -15.12 -9.20 -6.58
C GLU A 128 -16.26 -8.21 -6.86
N SER A 129 -16.67 -8.13 -8.12
CA SER A 129 -17.76 -7.25 -8.54
C SER A 129 -18.84 -8.01 -9.29
N PRO A 130 -20.13 -7.76 -8.97
CA PRO A 130 -21.25 -8.39 -9.67
C PRO A 130 -21.33 -8.01 -11.16
N ASP A 131 -20.83 -6.83 -11.55
CA ASP A 131 -20.97 -6.27 -12.90
C ASP A 131 -19.80 -6.60 -13.83
N SER A 132 -18.90 -7.52 -13.41
CA SER A 132 -17.67 -7.89 -14.11
C SER A 132 -16.67 -6.74 -14.35
N ARG A 133 -16.92 -5.54 -13.82
CA ARG A 133 -15.94 -4.45 -13.87
C ARG A 133 -14.93 -4.63 -12.74
N LEU A 134 -13.67 -4.31 -13.01
CA LEU A 134 -12.65 -4.36 -11.98
C LEU A 134 -12.93 -3.28 -10.93
N ARG A 135 -13.09 -3.72 -9.68
CA ARG A 135 -13.31 -2.86 -8.53
C ARG A 135 -12.16 -3.01 -7.55
N TYR A 136 -11.83 -1.92 -6.85
CA TYR A 136 -10.71 -1.87 -5.92
C TYR A 136 -11.08 -1.18 -4.62
N ASP A 137 -10.57 -1.72 -3.52
CA ASP A 137 -10.49 -1.05 -2.24
C ASP A 137 -9.16 -0.31 -2.17
N TYR A 138 -9.22 1.00 -1.95
CA TYR A 138 -8.04 1.85 -1.88
C TYR A 138 -7.65 2.14 -0.43
N LYS A 139 -6.34 2.06 -0.16
CA LYS A 139 -5.75 2.36 1.16
C LYS A 139 -4.49 3.20 1.00
N ILE A 140 -4.05 3.81 2.09
CA ILE A 140 -2.71 4.40 2.23
C ILE A 140 -2.13 4.02 3.58
N GLY A 141 -0.83 3.75 3.66
CA GLY A 141 -0.20 3.29 4.89
C GLY A 141 1.31 3.38 4.91
N PHE A 142 1.90 3.13 6.07
CA PHE A 142 3.36 3.07 6.24
C PHE A 142 3.84 1.63 6.18
N VAL A 143 4.99 1.41 5.55
CA VAL A 143 5.68 0.12 5.57
C VAL A 143 6.48 0.03 6.87
N TYR A 144 6.28 -1.03 7.64
CA TYR A 144 6.98 -1.25 8.91
C TYR A 144 8.17 -2.19 8.77
N GLY A 145 8.14 -3.10 7.80
CA GLY A 145 9.25 -4.01 7.58
C GLY A 145 8.88 -5.24 6.80
N TRP A 146 9.86 -6.13 6.69
CA TRP A 146 9.76 -7.42 6.03
C TRP A 146 9.73 -8.54 7.07
N TYR A 147 8.75 -9.43 6.98
CA TYR A 147 8.66 -10.59 7.86
C TYR A 147 7.97 -11.77 7.18
N LYS A 148 8.61 -12.94 7.22
CA LYS A 148 8.08 -14.21 6.66
C LYS A 148 7.56 -14.09 5.22
N ASN A 149 8.32 -13.42 4.36
CA ASN A 149 8.00 -13.17 2.94
C ASN A 149 6.90 -12.12 2.68
N TYR A 150 6.59 -11.30 3.66
CA TYR A 150 5.63 -10.21 3.52
C TYR A 150 6.24 -8.87 3.90
N TYR A 151 5.92 -7.84 3.13
CA TYR A 151 5.96 -6.48 3.62
C TYR A 151 4.72 -6.24 4.48
N VAL A 152 4.95 -5.77 5.71
CA VAL A 152 3.89 -5.41 6.65
C VAL A 152 3.61 -3.92 6.48
N ILE A 153 2.40 -3.58 6.04
CA ILE A 153 1.95 -2.20 5.84
C ILE A 153 0.81 -1.91 6.79
N HIS A 154 0.94 -0.85 7.59
CA HIS A 154 -0.16 -0.37 8.44
C HIS A 154 -0.87 0.76 7.73
N CYS A 155 -2.04 0.44 7.20
CA CYS A 155 -2.95 1.37 6.55
C CYS A 155 -3.68 2.19 7.59
N VAL A 156 -3.73 3.49 7.38
CA VAL A 156 -4.35 4.45 8.31
C VAL A 156 -5.88 4.41 8.25
N ASN A 157 -6.52 4.85 9.33
CA ASN A 157 -7.97 5.05 9.37
C ASN A 157 -8.41 6.30 8.56
N ASP A 158 -9.70 6.63 8.59
CA ASP A 158 -10.27 7.77 7.83
C ASP A 158 -9.65 9.12 8.23
N ASP A 159 -9.24 9.25 9.49
CA ASP A 159 -8.57 10.43 10.03
C ASP A 159 -7.06 10.47 9.73
N LEU A 160 -6.58 9.51 8.93
CA LEU A 160 -5.17 9.32 8.56
C LEU A 160 -4.27 9.02 9.77
N ASN A 161 -4.86 8.42 10.80
CA ASN A 161 -4.20 8.03 12.04
C ASN A 161 -3.99 6.51 12.14
N ILE A 162 -3.02 6.16 12.97
CA ILE A 162 -2.77 4.83 13.53
C ILE A 162 -2.70 5.02 15.04
N GLU A 163 -3.66 4.47 15.78
CA GLU A 163 -3.67 4.58 17.24
C GLU A 163 -2.70 3.57 17.86
N ASP A 164 -2.75 2.32 17.40
CA ASP A 164 -1.90 1.21 17.84
C ASP A 164 -0.63 1.07 16.99
N ASP A 165 0.25 2.07 17.06
CA ASP A 165 1.52 2.11 16.31
C ASP A 165 2.37 0.83 16.54
N LEU A 166 2.81 0.23 15.43
CA LEU A 166 3.54 -1.04 15.42
C LEU A 166 5.06 -0.84 15.53
N SER A 167 5.56 0.40 15.63
CA SER A 167 7.00 0.71 15.54
C SER A 167 7.82 0.01 16.64
N ASP A 168 7.23 -0.12 17.83
CA ASP A 168 7.86 -0.78 18.98
C ASP A 168 7.44 -2.25 19.16
N LYS A 169 6.62 -2.78 18.24
CA LYS A 169 6.08 -4.14 18.34
C LYS A 169 6.89 -5.13 17.53
N LYS A 170 7.05 -6.34 18.07
CA LYS A 170 7.61 -7.45 17.30
C LYS A 170 6.64 -7.80 16.16
N LEU A 171 7.07 -7.70 14.91
CA LEU A 171 6.26 -8.08 13.74
C LEU A 171 5.68 -9.50 13.85
N SER A 172 6.36 -10.40 14.58
CA SER A 172 5.85 -11.75 14.87
C SER A 172 4.48 -11.75 15.55
N SER A 173 4.20 -10.81 16.47
CA SER A 173 2.93 -10.76 17.20
C SER A 173 1.75 -10.36 16.30
N ILE A 174 2.02 -9.72 15.16
CA ILE A 174 0.99 -9.37 14.17
C ILE A 174 0.44 -10.65 13.53
N PHE A 175 1.33 -11.56 13.15
CA PHE A 175 0.94 -12.84 12.54
C PHE A 175 0.21 -13.77 13.51
N ASP A 176 0.52 -13.70 14.81
CA ASP A 176 -0.21 -14.44 15.85
C ASP A 176 -1.65 -13.91 16.03
N ARG A 177 -1.88 -12.61 15.82
CA ARG A 177 -3.24 -12.02 15.82
C ARG A 177 -4.06 -12.48 14.61
N VAL A 178 -3.41 -12.61 13.45
CA VAL A 178 -4.07 -13.08 12.21
C VAL A 178 -4.48 -14.55 12.29
N LYS A 179 -3.71 -15.41 12.96
CA LYS A 179 -4.03 -16.84 13.11
C LYS A 179 -5.19 -17.16 14.08
N LYS A 180 -5.60 -16.20 14.90
CA LYS A 180 -6.64 -16.39 15.93
C LYS A 180 -8.05 -15.97 15.49
N LYS A 181 -8.20 -15.42 14.28
CA LYS A 181 -9.51 -15.11 13.65
C LYS A 181 -9.77 -16.12 12.54
#